data_AF-B7G5D7-F1
#
_entry.id   AF-B7G5D7-F1
#
_cell.length_a   1.000
_cell.length_b   1.000
_cell.length_c   1.000
_cell.angle_alpha   90.00
_cell.angle_beta   90.00
_cell.angle_gamma   90.00
#
_symmetry.space_group_name_H-M   'P 1'
#
loop_
_entity.id
_entity.type
_entity.pdbx_description
1 polymer ?
#
loop_
_entity_poly.entity_id
_entity_poly.type
_entity_poly.pdbx_seq_one_letter_code
_entity_poly.pdbx_strand_id
1 'polypeptide(L)'
;MAQANTWSGGSFVIAEASIVGLDQRSGVALEVLVKRRGKEDVKEMVEFDLNAIPVPERKRYYGDLPPVPEDTERTVIDDVVRRMNRLCWIVGQPTVTGKLIQLAIQMGGAGVGNLRENMYLNQVPHNRYVRDYFYEQAALAVHDAVVLCSEGKCINRMLITSQFPEMNPSMDSYRIGTILEMVRTIGIKLAEENLRVRICVQGSMGVGIFTGMPKQLNGVSKIIQMMDWQSGEGELNEGMVGDYIRFGAVGPEHVLNEEKDKDDNVVQYQDDVFILIAPQSMVGTDSSIMPLLQGMVEAAGNRPVILMNPDLTDKVSAAGQQSVRGRQQRIDFAESFQTVYHFQNIYISGTSYFPILGAITKLHPKEPWLAHQRRDYADGEGEIYVPVLAGEVIPKGEEILDAFDR
;
A
#
# COMPACT_ATOMS: atom_id res chain seq x y z
N MET A 1 -31.95 -13.08 -46.15
CA MET A 1 -32.04 -14.16 -45.14
C MET A 1 -30.62 -14.51 -44.72
N ALA A 2 -30.11 -13.88 -43.66
CA ALA A 2 -28.85 -14.27 -43.05
C ALA A 2 -29.14 -15.36 -42.01
N GLN A 3 -28.48 -16.51 -42.12
CA GLN A 3 -28.56 -17.56 -41.11
C GLN A 3 -28.00 -17.02 -39.80
N ALA A 4 -28.88 -16.87 -38.81
CA ALA A 4 -28.49 -16.64 -37.44
C ALA A 4 -27.68 -17.85 -36.96
N ASN A 5 -26.52 -17.59 -36.36
CA ASN A 5 -25.71 -18.62 -35.73
C ASN A 5 -26.55 -19.38 -34.70
N THR A 6 -26.82 -20.63 -35.03
CA THR A 6 -27.55 -21.61 -34.22
C THR A 6 -26.67 -22.04 -33.05
N TRP A 7 -26.60 -21.23 -31.99
CA TRP A 7 -26.22 -21.73 -30.67
C TRP A 7 -27.42 -22.52 -30.13
N SER A 8 -27.34 -23.84 -30.21
CA SER A 8 -28.39 -24.80 -29.79
C SER A 8 -28.40 -25.10 -28.28
N GLY A 9 -27.78 -24.24 -27.46
CA GLY A 9 -27.97 -24.22 -26.01
C GLY A 9 -29.02 -23.17 -25.67
N GLY A 10 -30.14 -23.55 -25.06
CA GLY A 10 -31.17 -22.60 -24.65
C GLY A 10 -30.56 -21.42 -23.87
N SER A 11 -30.99 -20.19 -24.16
CA SER A 11 -30.57 -19.05 -23.36
C SER A 11 -31.15 -19.19 -21.96
N PHE A 12 -30.29 -19.37 -20.97
CA PHE A 12 -30.64 -19.35 -19.55
C PHE A 12 -30.45 -17.93 -19.03
N VAL A 13 -31.41 -17.44 -18.25
CA VAL A 13 -31.29 -16.16 -17.52
C VAL A 13 -31.45 -16.47 -16.04
N ILE A 14 -30.46 -16.08 -15.24
CA ILE A 14 -30.60 -16.06 -13.78
C ILE A 14 -31.46 -14.85 -13.45
N ALA A 15 -32.70 -15.09 -13.00
CA ALA A 15 -33.61 -14.02 -12.62
C ALA A 15 -33.40 -13.55 -11.17
N GLU A 16 -33.03 -14.49 -10.31
CA GLU A 16 -32.76 -14.25 -8.89
C GLU A 16 -31.70 -15.25 -8.43
N ALA A 17 -30.84 -14.82 -7.50
CA ALA A 17 -29.84 -15.67 -6.86
C ALA A 17 -29.74 -15.29 -5.38
N SER A 18 -29.84 -16.29 -4.51
CA SER A 18 -29.67 -16.14 -3.06
C SER A 18 -28.52 -17.02 -2.59
N ILE A 19 -27.61 -16.47 -1.78
CA ILE A 19 -26.57 -17.27 -1.11
C ILE A 19 -27.26 -18.09 -0.01
N VAL A 20 -27.22 -19.42 -0.14
CA VAL A 20 -27.86 -20.36 0.80
C VAL A 20 -26.84 -21.16 1.62
N GLY A 21 -25.57 -21.12 1.22
CA GLY A 21 -24.48 -21.75 1.96
C GLY A 21 -23.14 -21.10 1.65
N LEU A 22 -22.34 -20.92 2.70
CA LEU A 22 -20.93 -20.57 2.63
C LEU A 22 -20.17 -21.66 3.38
N ASP A 23 -19.31 -22.39 2.66
CA ASP A 23 -18.34 -23.28 3.29
C ASP A 23 -17.20 -22.45 3.90
N GLN A 24 -16.58 -22.97 4.96
CA GLN A 24 -15.51 -22.31 5.71
C GLN A 24 -14.22 -22.11 4.90
N ARG A 25 -14.09 -22.74 3.72
CA ARG A 25 -12.85 -22.72 2.93
C ARG A 25 -12.95 -21.95 1.61
N SER A 26 -13.98 -22.20 0.79
CA SER A 26 -14.19 -21.45 -0.46
C SER A 26 -15.49 -21.76 -1.22
N GLY A 27 -16.29 -22.73 -0.78
CA GLY A 27 -17.53 -23.10 -1.47
C GLY A 27 -18.66 -22.11 -1.24
N VAL A 28 -19.29 -21.64 -2.33
CA VAL A 28 -20.55 -20.88 -2.28
C VAL A 28 -21.65 -21.72 -2.90
N ALA A 29 -22.76 -21.88 -2.18
CA ALA A 29 -23.99 -22.45 -2.69
C ALA A 29 -25.00 -21.34 -2.94
N LEU A 30 -25.46 -21.23 -4.19
CA LEU A 30 -26.52 -20.33 -4.61
C LEU A 30 -27.80 -21.12 -4.88
N GLU A 31 -28.93 -20.66 -4.34
CA GLU A 31 -30.23 -20.99 -4.90
C GLU A 31 -30.54 -19.97 -6.00
N VAL A 32 -30.62 -20.44 -7.24
CA VAL A 32 -30.86 -19.60 -8.42
C VAL A 32 -32.21 -19.90 -9.04
N LEU A 33 -32.97 -18.85 -9.35
CA LEU A 33 -34.17 -18.96 -10.17
C LEU A 33 -33.78 -18.83 -11.63
N VAL A 34 -33.82 -19.96 -12.36
CA VAL A 34 -33.42 -20.05 -13.75
C VAL A 34 -34.63 -19.94 -14.66
N LYS A 35 -34.66 -18.89 -15.48
CA LYS A 35 -35.66 -18.71 -16.53
C LYS A 35 -35.18 -19.35 -17.82
N ARG A 36 -35.94 -20.33 -18.30
CA ARG A 36 -35.70 -21.03 -19.57
C ARG A 36 -36.73 -20.59 -20.59
N ARG A 37 -36.28 -20.14 -21.77
CA ARG A 37 -37.20 -19.65 -22.82
C ARG A 37 -38.26 -20.71 -23.16
N GLY A 38 -39.52 -20.40 -22.88
CA GLY A 38 -40.67 -21.29 -23.16
C GLY A 38 -40.88 -22.43 -22.16
N LYS A 39 -40.26 -22.37 -20.97
CA LYS A 39 -40.49 -23.32 -19.86
C LYS A 39 -40.78 -22.55 -18.57
N GLU A 40 -41.36 -23.24 -17.60
CA GLU A 40 -41.55 -22.70 -16.25
C GLU A 40 -40.19 -22.42 -15.59
N ASP A 41 -40.18 -21.42 -14.71
CA ASP A 41 -39.01 -21.03 -13.95
C ASP A 41 -38.65 -22.15 -12.96
N VAL A 42 -37.39 -22.55 -12.91
CA VAL A 42 -36.91 -23.63 -12.04
C VAL A 42 -35.93 -23.06 -11.03
N LYS A 43 -36.13 -23.40 -9.76
CA LYS A 43 -35.10 -23.18 -8.73
C LYS A 43 -34.05 -24.28 -8.84
N GLU A 44 -32.80 -23.90 -9.03
CA GLU A 44 -31.66 -24.79 -9.08
C GLU A 44 -30.65 -24.41 -7.99
N MET A 45 -29.98 -25.40 -7.42
CA MET A 45 -28.85 -25.17 -6.53
C MET A 45 -27.57 -25.21 -7.35
N VAL A 46 -26.76 -24.16 -7.27
CA VAL A 46 -25.47 -24.04 -7.96
C VAL A 46 -24.38 -23.87 -6.93
N GLU A 47 -23.46 -24.82 -6.90
CA GLU A 47 -22.28 -24.77 -6.03
C GLU A 47 -21.04 -24.47 -6.88
N PHE A 48 -20.20 -23.57 -6.39
CA PHE A 48 -18.90 -23.30 -7.01
C PHE A 48 -17.86 -22.89 -5.99
N ASP A 49 -16.61 -23.13 -6.36
CA ASP A 49 -15.42 -22.77 -5.59
C ASP A 49 -15.04 -21.32 -5.88
N LEU A 50 -14.89 -20.50 -4.84
CA LEU A 50 -14.41 -19.12 -4.95
C LEU A 50 -12.96 -19.00 -5.45
N ASN A 51 -12.19 -20.09 -5.37
CA ASN A 51 -10.85 -20.22 -5.97
C ASN A 51 -10.89 -20.75 -7.40
N ALA A 52 -12.08 -20.90 -8.00
CA ALA A 52 -12.20 -21.41 -9.36
C ALA A 52 -11.36 -20.59 -10.36
N ILE A 53 -10.87 -21.31 -11.36
CA ILE A 53 -10.20 -20.77 -12.55
C ILE A 53 -11.13 -20.94 -13.77
N PRO A 54 -10.93 -20.16 -14.84
CA PRO A 54 -11.69 -20.34 -16.07
C PRO A 54 -11.62 -21.78 -16.58
N VAL A 55 -12.77 -22.35 -16.91
CA VAL A 55 -12.85 -23.65 -17.60
C VAL A 55 -12.06 -23.61 -18.92
N PRO A 56 -11.47 -24.72 -19.38
CA PRO A 56 -10.60 -24.75 -20.56
C PRO A 56 -11.18 -24.05 -21.79
N GLU A 57 -12.47 -24.20 -22.04
CA GLU A 57 -13.21 -23.65 -23.18
C GLU A 57 -13.32 -22.11 -23.12
N ARG A 58 -13.15 -21.52 -21.94
CA ARG A 58 -13.27 -20.08 -21.69
C ARG A 58 -11.94 -19.39 -21.40
N LYS A 59 -10.82 -20.13 -21.32
CA LYS A 59 -9.47 -19.57 -21.10
C LYS A 59 -9.02 -18.54 -22.13
N ARG A 60 -9.63 -18.53 -23.32
CA ARG A 60 -9.38 -17.49 -24.34
C ARG A 60 -9.97 -16.12 -23.99
N TYR A 61 -11.02 -16.10 -23.17
CA TYR A 61 -11.79 -14.89 -22.86
C TYR A 61 -11.53 -14.36 -21.45
N TYR A 62 -11.09 -15.23 -20.54
CA TYR A 62 -10.88 -14.90 -19.14
C TYR A 62 -9.44 -15.20 -18.73
N GLY A 63 -8.82 -14.25 -18.03
CA GLY A 63 -7.48 -14.41 -17.49
C GLY A 63 -7.45 -15.41 -16.34
N ASP A 64 -6.27 -15.97 -16.08
CA ASP A 64 -6.01 -16.71 -14.86
C ASP A 64 -5.37 -15.77 -13.84
N LEU A 65 -5.88 -15.77 -12.61
CA LEU A 65 -5.33 -15.00 -11.49
C LEU A 65 -4.96 -15.96 -10.37
N PRO A 66 -3.86 -15.71 -9.62
CA PRO A 66 -3.50 -16.56 -8.49
C PRO A 66 -4.64 -16.59 -7.46
N PRO A 67 -4.84 -17.70 -6.73
CA PRO A 67 -5.83 -17.77 -5.67
C PRO A 67 -5.51 -16.74 -4.57
N VAL A 68 -6.55 -16.27 -3.89
CA VAL A 68 -6.39 -15.40 -2.73
C VAL A 68 -5.78 -16.23 -1.60
N PRO A 69 -4.66 -15.80 -0.99
CA PRO A 69 -4.07 -16.49 0.15
C PRO A 69 -5.06 -16.61 1.31
N GLU A 70 -5.07 -17.75 1.99
CA GLU A 70 -5.87 -17.92 3.21
C GLU A 70 -5.35 -17.01 4.33
N ASP A 71 -6.29 -16.32 4.99
CA ASP A 71 -5.99 -15.43 6.11
C ASP A 71 -6.95 -15.72 7.26
N THR A 72 -6.52 -16.56 8.21
CA THR A 72 -7.35 -17.06 9.32
C THR A 72 -7.77 -15.98 10.31
N GLU A 73 -7.17 -14.79 10.21
CA GLU A 73 -7.46 -13.64 11.07
C GLU A 73 -8.61 -12.78 10.53
N ARG A 74 -9.04 -12.99 9.27
CA ARG A 74 -10.14 -12.25 8.67
C ARG A 74 -11.49 -12.82 9.03
N THR A 75 -12.49 -11.95 9.00
CA THR A 75 -13.88 -12.41 9.05
C THR A 75 -14.20 -13.23 7.79
N VAL A 76 -15.11 -14.19 7.92
CA VAL A 76 -15.56 -15.03 6.80
C VAL A 76 -16.09 -14.17 5.65
N ILE A 77 -16.80 -13.07 5.96
CA ILE A 77 -17.35 -12.19 4.93
C ILE A 77 -16.26 -11.44 4.15
N ASP A 78 -15.19 -10.99 4.80
CA ASP A 78 -14.07 -10.32 4.12
C ASP A 78 -13.31 -11.28 3.20
N ASP A 79 -13.10 -12.53 3.63
CA ASP A 79 -12.46 -13.56 2.81
C ASP A 79 -13.31 -13.90 1.57
N VAL A 80 -14.62 -14.11 1.77
CA VAL A 80 -15.58 -14.35 0.67
C VAL A 80 -15.56 -13.19 -0.32
N VAL A 81 -15.67 -11.95 0.15
CA VAL A 81 -15.68 -10.76 -0.71
C VAL A 81 -14.37 -10.60 -1.46
N ARG A 82 -13.22 -10.87 -0.83
CA ARG A 82 -11.91 -10.81 -1.50
C ARG A 82 -11.79 -11.84 -2.62
N ARG A 83 -12.22 -13.09 -2.38
CA ARG A 83 -12.22 -14.12 -3.43
C ARG A 83 -13.24 -13.83 -4.54
N MET A 84 -14.41 -13.29 -4.20
CA MET A 84 -15.36 -12.79 -5.19
C MET A 84 -14.77 -11.65 -6.03
N ASN A 85 -14.01 -10.74 -5.42
CA ASN A 85 -13.32 -9.68 -6.16
C ASN A 85 -12.36 -10.27 -7.19
N ARG A 86 -11.56 -11.27 -6.81
CA ARG A 86 -10.70 -12.02 -7.76
C ARG A 86 -11.51 -12.60 -8.92
N LEU A 87 -12.64 -13.25 -8.65
CA LEU A 87 -13.50 -13.79 -9.71
C LEU A 87 -14.06 -12.68 -10.62
N CYS A 88 -14.45 -11.54 -10.07
CA CYS A 88 -14.89 -10.37 -10.84
C CYS A 88 -13.79 -9.89 -11.81
N TRP A 89 -12.52 -9.90 -11.40
CA TRP A 89 -11.41 -9.59 -12.30
C TRP A 89 -11.23 -10.63 -13.40
N ILE A 90 -11.32 -11.93 -13.08
CA ILE A 90 -11.23 -13.02 -14.05
C ILE A 90 -12.29 -12.87 -15.15
N VAL A 91 -13.53 -12.53 -14.78
CA VAL A 91 -14.66 -12.42 -15.72
C VAL A 91 -14.82 -11.05 -16.38
N GLY A 92 -13.89 -10.12 -16.13
CA GLY A 92 -13.90 -8.77 -16.73
C GLY A 92 -15.01 -7.86 -16.20
N GLN A 93 -15.35 -7.99 -14.90
CA GLN A 93 -16.32 -7.16 -14.19
C GLN A 93 -15.72 -6.45 -12.96
N PRO A 94 -14.56 -5.76 -13.08
CA PRO A 94 -13.87 -5.16 -11.94
C PRO A 94 -14.70 -4.06 -11.25
N THR A 95 -15.55 -3.34 -11.97
CA THR A 95 -16.44 -2.30 -11.42
C THR A 95 -17.44 -2.78 -10.35
N VAL A 96 -17.67 -4.09 -10.24
CA VAL A 96 -18.56 -4.66 -9.20
C VAL A 96 -17.86 -4.76 -7.85
N THR A 97 -16.52 -4.83 -7.84
CA THR A 97 -15.72 -5.10 -6.64
C THR A 97 -15.91 -4.06 -5.54
N GLY A 98 -16.07 -2.77 -5.89
CA GLY A 98 -16.37 -1.74 -4.90
C GLY A 98 -17.69 -1.98 -4.15
N LYS A 99 -18.72 -2.46 -4.85
CA LYS A 99 -20.02 -2.81 -4.23
C LYS A 99 -19.89 -4.02 -3.30
N LEU A 100 -19.04 -4.97 -3.63
CA LEU A 100 -18.78 -6.13 -2.76
C LEU A 100 -18.06 -5.70 -1.48
N ILE A 101 -17.10 -4.78 -1.56
CA ILE A 101 -16.47 -4.19 -0.37
C ILE A 101 -17.50 -3.45 0.48
N GLN A 102 -18.35 -2.62 -0.13
CA GLN A 102 -19.41 -1.91 0.60
C GLN A 102 -20.38 -2.89 1.29
N LEU A 103 -20.73 -3.99 0.63
CA LEU A 103 -21.55 -5.05 1.20
C LEU A 103 -20.87 -5.71 2.42
N ALA A 104 -19.58 -6.03 2.35
CA ALA A 104 -18.84 -6.56 3.50
C ALA A 104 -18.89 -5.61 4.70
N ILE A 105 -18.69 -4.31 4.47
CA ILE A 105 -18.77 -3.28 5.53
C ILE A 105 -20.17 -3.27 6.15
N GLN A 106 -21.23 -3.28 5.34
CA GLN A 106 -22.62 -3.28 5.81
C GLN A 106 -22.99 -4.55 6.59
N MET A 107 -22.38 -5.68 6.25
CA MET A 107 -22.58 -6.97 6.91
C MET A 107 -21.74 -7.14 8.19
N GLY A 108 -21.01 -6.11 8.62
CA GLY A 108 -20.18 -6.15 9.83
C GLY A 108 -18.83 -6.86 9.65
N GLY A 109 -18.29 -6.87 8.41
CA GLY A 109 -16.90 -7.26 8.16
C GLY A 109 -15.91 -6.35 8.88
N ALA A 110 -14.61 -6.66 8.80
CA ALA A 110 -13.56 -5.94 9.53
C ALA A 110 -13.35 -4.48 9.09
N GLY A 111 -14.09 -4.02 8.07
CA GLY A 111 -13.92 -2.68 7.52
C GLY A 111 -12.72 -2.56 6.60
N VAL A 112 -12.38 -3.63 5.86
CA VAL A 112 -11.23 -3.69 4.95
C VAL A 112 -11.17 -2.47 4.03
N GLY A 113 -10.08 -1.71 4.12
CA GLY A 113 -9.86 -0.51 3.31
C GLY A 113 -10.87 0.62 3.54
N ASN A 114 -11.68 0.59 4.60
CA ASN A 114 -12.62 1.65 4.90
C ASN A 114 -11.86 2.90 5.38
N LEU A 115 -12.17 4.05 4.80
CA LEU A 115 -11.61 5.33 5.21
C LEU A 115 -12.56 6.02 6.19
N ARG A 116 -12.01 6.74 7.17
CA ARG A 116 -12.83 7.54 8.07
C ARG A 116 -13.59 8.62 7.29
N GLU A 117 -14.82 8.88 7.72
CA GLU A 117 -15.63 9.97 7.20
C GLU A 117 -15.09 11.32 7.67
N ASN A 118 -15.47 12.37 6.95
CA ASN A 118 -15.19 13.77 7.32
C ASN A 118 -13.69 14.06 7.54
N MET A 119 -12.86 13.42 6.71
CA MET A 119 -11.41 13.67 6.68
C MET A 119 -11.08 15.03 6.08
N TYR A 120 -12.01 15.64 5.35
CA TYR A 120 -11.90 16.95 4.68
C TYR A 120 -10.52 17.14 4.04
N LEU A 121 -10.10 16.20 3.20
CA LEU A 121 -8.72 16.21 2.68
C LEU A 121 -8.43 17.42 1.79
N ASN A 122 -9.47 18.08 1.28
CA ASN A 122 -9.37 19.36 0.57
C ASN A 122 -9.00 20.56 1.48
N GLN A 123 -9.14 20.42 2.80
CA GLN A 123 -8.84 21.48 3.77
C GLN A 123 -7.42 21.32 4.29
N VAL A 124 -6.55 22.21 3.83
CA VAL A 124 -5.15 22.27 4.25
C VAL A 124 -4.93 23.60 4.99
N PRO A 125 -4.25 23.60 6.15
CA PRO A 125 -3.59 22.46 6.80
C PRO A 125 -4.56 21.46 7.41
N HIS A 126 -4.17 20.18 7.41
CA HIS A 126 -4.97 19.13 8.01
C HIS A 126 -4.94 19.25 9.53
N ASN A 127 -6.10 19.05 10.15
CA ASN A 127 -6.21 19.02 11.60
C ASN A 127 -5.45 17.81 12.18
N ARG A 128 -5.28 17.80 13.50
CA ARG A 128 -4.55 16.72 14.20
C ARG A 128 -5.22 15.35 13.99
N TYR A 129 -6.55 15.28 14.07
CA TYR A 129 -7.31 14.05 13.89
C TYR A 129 -7.01 13.35 12.55
N VAL A 130 -6.95 14.11 11.45
CA VAL A 130 -6.64 13.57 10.11
C VAL A 130 -5.20 13.06 10.03
N ARG A 131 -4.24 13.81 10.60
CA ARG A 131 -2.82 13.41 10.60
C ARG A 131 -2.59 12.17 11.45
N ASP A 132 -3.11 12.17 12.68
CA ASP A 132 -3.00 11.05 13.63
C ASP A 132 -3.58 9.77 13.02
N TYR A 133 -4.72 9.85 12.32
CA TYR A 133 -5.27 8.71 11.58
C TYR A 133 -4.25 8.08 10.61
N PHE A 134 -3.64 8.88 9.73
CA PHE A 134 -2.67 8.33 8.78
C PHE A 134 -1.39 7.82 9.46
N TYR A 135 -0.95 8.47 10.54
CA TYR A 135 0.21 8.03 11.30
C TYR A 135 -0.03 6.68 11.96
N GLU A 136 -1.17 6.52 12.63
CA GLU A 136 -1.58 5.28 13.29
C GLU A 136 -1.75 4.15 12.27
N GLN A 137 -2.43 4.41 11.14
CA GLN A 137 -2.63 3.40 10.11
C GLN A 137 -1.30 2.93 9.50
N ALA A 138 -0.38 3.85 9.18
CA ALA A 138 0.94 3.49 8.68
C ALA A 138 1.76 2.72 9.73
N ALA A 139 1.71 3.11 11.01
CA ALA A 139 2.41 2.42 12.09
C ALA A 139 1.89 0.99 12.30
N LEU A 140 0.57 0.78 12.30
CA LEU A 140 -0.04 -0.55 12.38
C LEU A 140 0.33 -1.42 11.18
N ALA A 141 0.24 -0.87 9.96
CA ALA A 141 0.58 -1.59 8.75
C ALA A 141 2.04 -2.05 8.72
N VAL A 142 2.96 -1.19 9.17
CA VAL A 142 4.38 -1.51 9.25
C VAL A 142 4.67 -2.53 10.34
N HIS A 143 4.09 -2.34 11.52
CA HIS A 143 4.20 -3.31 12.61
C HIS A 143 3.80 -4.70 12.13
N ASP A 144 2.62 -4.83 11.53
CA ASP A 144 2.11 -6.12 11.07
C ASP A 144 2.95 -6.68 9.91
N ALA A 145 3.49 -5.82 9.04
CA ALA A 145 4.42 -6.26 8.00
C ALA A 145 5.70 -6.87 8.58
N VAL A 146 6.26 -6.24 9.62
CA VAL A 146 7.47 -6.70 10.31
C VAL A 146 7.21 -8.02 11.02
N VAL A 147 6.07 -8.15 11.72
CA VAL A 147 5.65 -9.41 12.33
C VAL A 147 5.52 -10.51 11.28
N LEU A 148 4.77 -10.26 10.19
CA LEU A 148 4.62 -11.22 9.10
C LEU A 148 5.96 -11.58 8.43
N CYS A 149 6.91 -10.64 8.38
CA CYS A 149 8.25 -10.90 7.87
C CYS A 149 9.00 -11.87 8.77
N SER A 150 8.92 -11.72 10.10
CA SER A 150 9.52 -12.65 11.05
C SER A 150 8.94 -14.08 10.94
N GLU A 151 7.69 -14.20 10.52
CA GLU A 151 7.01 -15.48 10.27
C GLU A 151 7.27 -16.06 8.86
N GLY A 152 8.03 -15.37 8.01
CA GLY A 152 8.27 -15.77 6.61
C GLY A 152 7.06 -15.60 5.69
N LYS A 153 6.05 -14.82 6.11
CA LYS A 153 4.80 -14.55 5.36
C LYS A 153 4.82 -13.21 4.59
N CYS A 154 5.79 -12.34 4.87
CA CYS A 154 6.01 -11.08 4.17
C CYS A 154 7.50 -10.94 3.80
N ILE A 155 7.79 -10.30 2.68
CA ILE A 155 9.19 -10.03 2.32
C ILE A 155 9.76 -8.92 3.21
N ASN A 156 11.09 -8.91 3.37
CA ASN A 156 11.77 -7.93 4.19
C ASN A 156 12.04 -6.59 3.49
N ARG A 157 11.72 -6.46 2.21
CA ARG A 157 11.81 -5.20 1.45
C ARG A 157 10.43 -4.57 1.38
N MET A 158 10.20 -3.52 2.18
CA MET A 158 8.88 -2.94 2.39
C MET A 158 8.78 -1.51 1.87
N LEU A 159 7.63 -1.14 1.34
CA LEU A 159 7.34 0.18 0.79
C LEU A 159 6.11 0.80 1.44
N ILE A 160 6.27 2.04 1.91
CA ILE A 160 5.21 2.91 2.39
C ILE A 160 5.05 4.06 1.39
N THR A 161 3.85 4.25 0.88
CA THR A 161 3.46 5.45 0.13
C THR A 161 2.34 6.16 0.89
N SER A 162 2.54 7.43 1.22
CA SER A 162 1.50 8.27 1.82
C SER A 162 1.58 9.66 1.20
N GLN A 163 0.59 10.01 0.40
CA GLN A 163 0.56 11.20 -0.44
C GLN A 163 -0.77 11.95 -0.32
N PHE A 164 -1.21 12.20 0.91
CA PHE A 164 -2.19 13.26 1.17
C PHE A 164 -1.52 14.65 1.03
N PRO A 165 -2.26 15.76 0.89
CA PRO A 165 -1.69 17.02 0.44
C PRO A 165 -0.47 17.54 1.24
N GLU A 166 -0.41 17.35 2.56
CA GLU A 166 0.76 17.75 3.36
C GLU A 166 1.98 16.84 3.21
N MET A 167 1.82 15.65 2.61
CA MET A 167 2.86 14.66 2.45
C MET A 167 3.28 14.43 0.99
N ASN A 168 2.59 15.05 0.04
CA ASN A 168 2.90 14.98 -1.38
C ASN A 168 3.89 16.09 -1.76
N PRO A 169 5.15 15.78 -2.14
CA PRO A 169 6.14 16.79 -2.49
C PRO A 169 5.81 17.63 -3.73
N SER A 170 4.83 17.20 -4.54
CA SER A 170 4.32 17.97 -5.68
C SER A 170 3.29 19.05 -5.28
N MET A 171 2.89 19.10 -4.01
CA MET A 171 1.91 20.06 -3.50
C MET A 171 2.59 21.22 -2.77
N ASP A 172 2.07 22.45 -2.92
CA ASP A 172 2.55 23.63 -2.18
C ASP A 172 2.35 23.48 -0.66
N SER A 173 1.40 22.63 -0.25
CA SER A 173 1.12 22.29 1.13
C SER A 173 2.10 21.32 1.78
N TYR A 174 3.07 20.80 1.02
CA TYR A 174 4.02 19.81 1.49
C TYR A 174 4.77 20.25 2.76
N ARG A 175 4.81 19.36 3.73
CA ARG A 175 5.41 19.55 5.05
C ARG A 175 6.24 18.33 5.41
N ILE A 176 7.56 18.50 5.39
CA ILE A 176 8.49 17.45 5.83
C ILE A 176 8.25 17.04 7.29
N GLY A 177 7.83 17.97 8.15
CA GLY A 177 7.45 17.65 9.53
C GLY A 177 6.33 16.62 9.62
N THR A 178 5.37 16.64 8.69
CA THR A 178 4.26 15.67 8.65
C THR A 178 4.77 14.25 8.32
N ILE A 179 5.80 14.12 7.48
CA ILE A 179 6.50 12.84 7.25
C ILE A 179 7.24 12.40 8.51
N LEU A 180 7.98 13.32 9.14
CA LEU A 180 8.82 12.98 10.28
C LEU A 180 8.00 12.53 11.51
N GLU A 181 6.84 13.12 11.75
CA GLU A 181 5.92 12.66 12.81
C GLU A 181 5.36 11.25 12.53
N MET A 182 5.09 10.93 11.26
CA MET A 182 4.70 9.57 10.90
C MET A 182 5.84 8.58 11.14
N VAL A 183 7.08 8.91 10.71
CA VAL A 183 8.27 8.07 10.99
C VAL A 183 8.46 7.88 12.49
N ARG A 184 8.30 8.95 13.28
CA ARG A 184 8.36 8.89 14.74
C ARG A 184 7.30 7.95 15.31
N THR A 185 6.06 8.03 14.84
CA THR A 185 4.97 7.14 15.27
C THR A 185 5.27 5.68 14.94
N ILE A 186 5.76 5.39 13.73
CA ILE A 186 6.18 4.04 13.31
C ILE A 186 7.35 3.55 14.19
N GLY A 187 8.36 4.39 14.40
CA GLY A 187 9.55 4.05 15.18
C GLY A 187 9.21 3.72 16.63
N ILE A 188 8.37 4.53 17.28
CA ILE A 188 7.86 4.27 18.64
C ILE A 188 7.10 2.95 18.66
N LYS A 189 6.18 2.73 17.72
CA LYS A 189 5.37 1.50 17.67
C LYS A 189 6.20 0.22 17.56
N LEU A 190 7.29 0.25 16.80
CA LEU A 190 8.21 -0.88 16.69
C LEU A 190 9.11 -1.02 17.93
N ALA A 191 9.56 0.09 18.51
CA ALA A 191 10.36 0.09 19.73
C ALA A 191 9.58 -0.47 20.94
N GLU A 192 8.26 -0.23 21.02
CA GLU A 192 7.37 -0.84 22.01
C GLU A 192 7.38 -2.39 21.95
N GLU A 193 7.63 -2.98 20.77
CA GLU A 193 7.81 -4.42 20.57
C GLU A 193 9.25 -4.90 20.83
N ASN A 194 10.08 -4.06 21.47
CA ASN A 194 11.50 -4.28 21.71
C ASN A 194 12.37 -4.40 20.45
N LEU A 195 11.90 -3.90 19.31
CA LEU A 195 12.70 -3.88 18.08
C LEU A 195 13.63 -2.67 18.06
N ARG A 196 14.89 -2.89 17.72
CA ARG A 196 15.84 -1.81 17.46
C ARG A 196 15.66 -1.27 16.06
N VAL A 197 15.23 -0.02 15.98
CA VAL A 197 14.91 0.68 14.74
C VAL A 197 16.00 1.67 14.40
N ARG A 198 16.58 1.54 13.21
CA ARG A 198 17.46 2.55 12.63
C ARG A 198 16.70 3.40 11.61
N ILE A 199 16.61 4.69 11.91
CA ILE A 199 16.01 5.70 11.02
C ILE A 199 17.11 6.34 10.20
N CYS A 200 17.05 6.13 8.88
CA CYS A 200 18.06 6.55 7.92
C CYS A 200 17.56 7.72 7.06
N VAL A 201 18.38 8.77 6.97
CA VAL A 201 18.19 9.89 6.04
C VAL A 201 19.32 9.88 5.04
N GLN A 202 19.02 10.02 3.76
CA GLN A 202 20.05 10.05 2.71
C GLN A 202 21.10 11.14 2.97
N GLY A 203 22.37 10.75 2.89
CA GLY A 203 23.51 11.66 3.00
C GLY A 203 23.78 12.45 1.72
N SER A 204 24.87 13.22 1.71
CA SER A 204 25.35 13.88 0.50
C SER A 204 25.82 12.85 -0.54
N MET A 205 25.49 13.08 -1.81
CA MET A 205 25.82 12.20 -2.94
C MET A 205 26.62 12.93 -4.01
N GLY A 206 27.48 12.22 -4.72
CA GLY A 206 28.31 12.75 -5.82
C GLY A 206 29.80 12.82 -5.49
N VAL A 207 30.61 13.28 -6.44
CA VAL A 207 32.08 13.35 -6.32
C VAL A 207 32.57 14.77 -6.61
N GLY A 208 33.45 15.28 -5.75
CA GLY A 208 34.07 16.61 -5.92
C GLY A 208 33.05 17.75 -5.90
N ILE A 209 33.09 18.62 -6.90
CA ILE A 209 32.17 19.77 -7.01
C ILE A 209 30.70 19.38 -7.28
N PHE A 210 30.43 18.11 -7.60
CA PHE A 210 29.09 17.58 -7.86
C PHE A 210 28.48 16.90 -6.63
N THR A 211 29.05 17.08 -5.44
CA THR A 211 28.43 16.63 -4.19
C THR A 211 27.20 17.49 -3.87
N GLY A 212 26.07 16.86 -3.59
CA GLY A 212 24.86 17.53 -3.18
C GLY A 212 23.91 16.60 -2.43
N MET A 213 23.02 17.18 -1.65
CA MET A 213 21.91 16.48 -1.00
C MET A 213 20.61 16.90 -1.70
N PRO A 214 19.63 15.99 -1.89
CA PRO A 214 18.32 16.38 -2.38
C PRO A 214 17.76 17.52 -1.51
N LYS A 215 17.27 18.59 -2.14
CA LYS A 215 16.82 19.80 -1.43
C LYS A 215 15.80 19.49 -0.34
N GLN A 216 14.93 18.51 -0.59
CA GLN A 216 13.89 18.07 0.35
C GLN A 216 14.44 17.40 1.61
N LEU A 217 15.67 16.86 1.56
CA LEU A 217 16.32 16.12 2.65
C LEU A 217 17.33 16.96 3.43
N ASN A 218 17.63 18.18 2.97
CA ASN A 218 18.55 19.07 3.66
C ASN A 218 18.03 19.44 5.05
N GLY A 219 18.81 19.14 6.09
CA GLY A 219 18.45 19.38 7.48
C GLY A 219 17.50 18.35 8.09
N VAL A 220 16.93 17.42 7.30
CA VAL A 220 15.97 16.42 7.79
C VAL A 220 16.58 15.52 8.86
N SER A 221 17.83 15.08 8.66
CA SER A 221 18.58 14.29 9.65
C SER A 221 18.71 15.00 11.00
N LYS A 222 18.92 16.33 11.00
CA LYS A 222 18.99 17.12 12.23
C LYS A 222 17.61 17.29 12.86
N ILE A 223 16.57 17.54 12.06
CA ILE A 223 15.21 17.75 12.57
C ILE A 223 14.73 16.48 13.29
N ILE A 224 14.81 15.30 12.67
CA ILE A 224 14.33 14.05 13.29
C ILE A 224 15.06 13.70 14.59
N GLN A 225 16.36 14.04 14.70
CA GLN A 225 17.14 13.86 15.92
C GLN A 225 16.74 14.83 17.04
N MET A 226 16.29 16.04 16.70
CA MET A 226 15.87 17.07 17.67
C MET A 226 14.37 17.02 18.00
N MET A 227 13.59 16.18 17.33
CA MET A 227 12.18 16.01 17.64
C MET A 227 11.99 15.51 19.06
N ASP A 228 10.85 15.85 19.66
CA ASP A 228 10.52 15.40 21.01
C ASP A 228 10.12 13.92 20.98
N TRP A 229 11.05 13.03 21.30
CA TRP A 229 10.79 11.58 21.40
C TRP A 229 10.18 11.17 22.75
N GLN A 230 10.05 12.10 23.71
CA GLN A 230 9.67 11.82 25.09
C GLN A 230 10.54 10.74 25.74
N SER A 231 11.84 10.77 25.45
CA SER A 231 12.81 9.72 25.80
C SER A 231 13.78 10.09 26.93
N GLY A 232 13.62 11.25 27.55
CA GLY A 232 14.38 11.67 28.72
C GLY A 232 13.99 10.89 29.99
N GLU A 233 14.80 11.06 31.03
CA GLU A 233 14.55 10.46 32.35
C GLU A 233 13.19 10.90 32.90
N GLY A 234 12.31 9.95 33.26
CA GLY A 234 10.96 10.20 33.75
C GLY A 234 9.91 10.54 32.69
N GLU A 235 10.24 10.46 31.39
CA GLU A 235 9.30 10.64 30.28
C GLU A 235 8.66 9.31 29.85
N LEU A 236 7.62 9.38 29.00
CA LEU A 236 6.82 8.21 28.59
C LEU A 236 7.66 7.11 27.91
N ASN A 237 8.65 7.51 27.10
CA ASN A 237 9.49 6.63 26.30
C ASN A 237 10.94 6.65 26.81
N GLU A 238 11.15 6.78 28.12
CA GLU A 238 12.48 6.87 28.74
C GLU A 238 13.47 5.84 28.16
N GLY A 239 14.64 6.30 27.74
CA GLY A 239 15.70 5.47 27.15
C GLY A 239 15.47 5.00 25.70
N MET A 240 14.29 5.23 25.12
CA MET A 240 13.95 4.75 23.77
C MET A 240 14.94 5.22 22.70
N VAL A 241 15.30 6.50 22.67
CA VAL A 241 16.35 7.02 21.81
C VAL A 241 17.71 6.63 22.38
N GLY A 242 18.48 5.88 21.60
CA GLY A 242 19.75 5.28 22.01
C GLY A 242 19.67 3.76 22.12
N ASP A 243 18.72 3.28 22.93
CA ASP A 243 18.58 1.85 23.20
C ASP A 243 17.83 1.11 22.08
N TYR A 244 16.74 1.71 21.59
CA TYR A 244 15.87 1.13 20.57
C TYR A 244 15.85 1.95 19.28
N ILE A 245 15.75 3.28 19.36
CA ILE A 245 15.72 4.16 18.20
C ILE A 245 17.08 4.79 17.99
N ARG A 246 17.62 4.60 16.78
CA ARG A 246 18.92 5.16 16.36
C ARG A 246 18.80 5.86 15.02
N PHE A 247 19.72 6.77 14.78
CA PHE A 247 19.77 7.54 13.54
C PHE A 247 21.00 7.16 12.71
N GLY A 248 20.85 7.20 11.38
CA GLY A 248 21.94 6.91 10.45
C GLY A 248 21.72 7.55 9.09
N ALA A 249 22.62 7.23 8.15
CA ALA A 249 22.42 7.54 6.75
C ALA A 249 22.06 6.29 5.94
N VAL A 250 21.64 6.50 4.69
CA VAL A 250 21.41 5.41 3.74
C VAL A 250 22.77 4.91 3.23
N GLY A 251 23.13 3.67 3.58
CA GLY A 251 24.37 3.03 3.14
C GLY A 251 24.70 1.76 3.95
N PRO A 252 25.46 0.81 3.39
CA PRO A 252 25.86 -0.43 4.07
C PRO A 252 26.63 -0.18 5.38
N GLU A 253 27.41 0.90 5.45
CA GLU A 253 28.22 1.29 6.61
C GLU A 253 27.39 1.64 7.85
N HIS A 254 26.10 1.93 7.67
CA HIS A 254 25.18 2.22 8.76
C HIS A 254 24.38 0.98 9.22
N VAL A 255 24.64 -0.19 8.63
CA VAL A 255 24.05 -1.45 9.08
C VAL A 255 25.00 -2.09 10.10
N LEU A 256 24.68 -1.89 11.39
CA LEU A 256 25.48 -2.45 12.47
C LEU A 256 24.98 -3.85 12.80
N ASN A 257 25.92 -4.81 12.78
CA ASN A 257 25.67 -6.18 13.22
C ASN A 257 26.10 -6.36 14.68
N GLU A 258 27.26 -5.80 15.03
CA GLU A 258 27.80 -5.74 16.38
C GLU A 258 28.63 -4.46 16.50
N GLU A 259 28.47 -3.68 17.57
CA GLU A 259 29.44 -2.64 17.96
C GLU A 259 30.12 -3.10 19.23
N LYS A 260 31.44 -3.02 19.20
CA LYS A 260 32.29 -3.38 20.32
C LYS A 260 32.91 -2.16 20.93
N ASP A 261 33.08 -2.16 22.26
CA ASP A 261 33.84 -1.12 22.94
C ASP A 261 35.34 -1.25 22.67
N LYS A 262 36.12 -0.37 23.31
CA LYS A 262 37.57 -0.35 23.21
C LYS A 262 38.24 -1.62 23.77
N ASP A 263 37.50 -2.41 24.54
CA ASP A 263 37.96 -3.63 25.20
C ASP A 263 37.42 -4.90 24.50
N ASP A 264 36.91 -4.76 23.26
CA ASP A 264 36.33 -5.82 22.41
C ASP A 264 35.06 -6.49 22.99
N ASN A 265 34.40 -5.85 23.97
CA ASN A 265 33.10 -6.31 24.46
C ASN A 265 31.99 -5.79 23.54
N VAL A 266 31.02 -6.67 23.22
CA VAL A 266 29.82 -6.25 22.50
C VAL A 266 29.03 -5.29 23.39
N VAL A 267 29.03 -4.01 23.02
CA VAL A 267 28.25 -2.96 23.69
C VAL A 267 27.00 -2.60 22.92
N GLN A 268 26.93 -2.99 21.64
CA GLN A 268 25.75 -2.82 20.82
C GLN A 268 25.39 -4.12 20.15
N TYR A 269 24.11 -4.43 20.27
CA TYR A 269 23.48 -5.48 19.52
C TYR A 269 22.90 -4.91 18.22
N GLN A 270 22.88 -5.78 17.22
CA GLN A 270 22.30 -5.62 15.89
C GLN A 270 21.00 -4.79 15.88
N ASP A 271 20.87 -3.89 14.89
CA ASP A 271 19.59 -3.24 14.59
C ASP A 271 18.66 -4.23 13.88
N ASP A 272 17.37 -4.21 14.22
CA ASP A 272 16.37 -5.18 13.74
C ASP A 272 15.64 -4.67 12.50
N VAL A 273 15.33 -3.37 12.43
CA VAL A 273 14.51 -2.76 11.38
C VAL A 273 15.13 -1.45 10.89
N PHE A 274 15.10 -1.21 9.57
CA PHE A 274 15.61 0.03 8.95
C PHE A 274 14.47 0.81 8.30
N ILE A 275 14.31 2.09 8.64
CA ILE A 275 13.32 3.00 8.02
C ILE A 275 14.07 4.09 7.27
N LEU A 276 13.90 4.16 5.95
CA LEU A 276 14.58 5.11 5.07
C LEU A 276 13.60 6.21 4.64
N ILE A 277 13.89 7.45 5.06
CA ILE A 277 13.02 8.60 4.84
C ILE A 277 13.25 9.17 3.44
N ALA A 278 12.23 9.05 2.58
CA ALA A 278 12.14 9.65 1.25
C ALA A 278 13.43 9.61 0.43
N PRO A 279 14.11 8.44 0.28
CA PRO A 279 15.36 8.36 -0.49
C PRO A 279 15.12 8.72 -1.96
N GLN A 280 16.04 9.47 -2.56
CA GLN A 280 15.86 10.07 -3.88
C GLN A 280 17.08 9.87 -4.78
N SER A 281 16.83 9.49 -6.04
CA SER A 281 17.81 9.59 -7.10
C SER A 281 18.04 11.07 -7.48
N MET A 282 19.30 11.46 -7.68
CA MET A 282 19.67 12.80 -8.13
C MET A 282 20.07 12.83 -9.59
N VAL A 283 20.06 14.02 -10.18
CA VAL A 283 20.54 14.28 -11.54
C VAL A 283 22.06 14.10 -11.60
N GLY A 284 22.54 13.18 -12.45
CA GLY A 284 23.96 12.91 -12.67
C GLY A 284 24.21 11.43 -12.93
N THR A 285 25.27 11.09 -13.68
CA THR A 285 25.60 9.69 -14.02
C THR A 285 25.96 8.83 -12.81
N ASP A 286 26.51 9.46 -11.76
CA ASP A 286 26.98 8.81 -10.52
C ASP A 286 26.21 9.29 -9.27
N SER A 287 24.98 9.78 -9.47
CA SER A 287 24.16 10.44 -8.42
C SER A 287 22.89 9.66 -8.09
N SER A 288 22.83 8.37 -8.45
CA SER A 288 21.73 7.49 -8.08
C SER A 288 21.92 6.96 -6.66
N ILE A 289 20.87 7.01 -5.84
CA ILE A 289 20.84 6.44 -4.49
C ILE A 289 20.89 4.91 -4.48
N MET A 290 20.71 4.28 -5.66
CA MET A 290 20.57 2.83 -5.81
C MET A 290 21.73 2.01 -5.25
N PRO A 291 23.02 2.33 -5.50
CA PRO A 291 24.12 1.51 -4.98
C PRO A 291 24.14 1.50 -3.44
N LEU A 292 23.81 2.63 -2.81
CA LEU A 292 23.73 2.74 -1.35
C LEU A 292 22.54 1.93 -0.81
N LEU A 293 21.37 1.99 -1.47
CA LEU A 293 20.21 1.17 -1.10
C LEU A 293 20.48 -0.32 -1.27
N GLN A 294 21.09 -0.73 -2.38
CA GLN A 294 21.44 -2.12 -2.65
C GLN A 294 22.42 -2.66 -1.61
N GLY A 295 23.51 -1.92 -1.34
CA GLY A 295 24.47 -2.29 -0.31
C GLY A 295 23.86 -2.36 1.07
N MET A 296 22.98 -1.41 1.43
CA MET A 296 22.28 -1.43 2.71
C MET A 296 21.33 -2.63 2.83
N VAL A 297 20.57 -2.96 1.79
CA VAL A 297 19.69 -4.13 1.76
C VAL A 297 20.50 -5.43 1.86
N GLU A 298 21.64 -5.51 1.17
CA GLU A 298 22.54 -6.66 1.25
C GLU A 298 23.11 -6.83 2.65
N ALA A 299 23.60 -5.75 3.27
CA ALA A 299 24.10 -5.75 4.64
C ALA A 299 23.00 -6.07 5.67
N ALA A 300 21.76 -5.60 5.44
CA ALA A 300 20.62 -5.89 6.28
C ALA A 300 20.23 -7.38 6.28
N GLY A 301 20.52 -8.11 5.20
CA GLY A 301 20.21 -9.53 5.08
C GLY A 301 18.70 -9.77 5.06
N ASN A 302 18.19 -10.55 6.02
CA ASN A 302 16.75 -10.86 6.18
C ASN A 302 15.98 -9.82 7.01
N ARG A 303 16.67 -8.82 7.56
CA ARG A 303 16.03 -7.79 8.38
C ARG A 303 15.15 -6.86 7.53
N PRO A 304 14.02 -6.37 8.05
CA PRO A 304 13.18 -5.43 7.34
C PRO A 304 13.88 -4.11 6.97
N VAL A 305 13.81 -3.75 5.69
CA VAL A 305 14.20 -2.45 5.14
C VAL A 305 12.98 -1.80 4.53
N ILE A 306 12.57 -0.69 5.11
CA ILE A 306 11.32 0.01 4.81
C ILE A 306 11.65 1.34 4.12
N LEU A 307 11.17 1.52 2.91
CA LEU A 307 11.24 2.79 2.20
C LEU A 307 9.96 3.58 2.42
N MET A 308 10.09 4.84 2.82
CA MET A 308 8.96 5.74 2.98
C MET A 308 8.99 6.82 1.90
N ASN A 309 7.95 6.92 1.08
CA ASN A 309 7.82 7.90 0.00
C ASN A 309 9.10 8.05 -0.86
N PRO A 310 9.71 6.97 -1.35
CA PRO A 310 10.95 7.07 -2.10
C PRO A 310 10.71 7.67 -3.49
N ASP A 311 11.66 8.45 -3.99
CA ASP A 311 11.69 8.95 -5.38
C ASP A 311 12.87 8.34 -6.13
N LEU A 312 12.68 7.08 -6.53
CA LEU A 312 13.71 6.27 -7.17
C LEU A 312 13.78 6.49 -8.68
N THR A 313 12.94 7.38 -9.22
CA THR A 313 12.86 7.63 -10.66
C THR A 313 14.16 8.23 -11.20
N ASP A 314 14.59 7.74 -12.37
CA ASP A 314 15.76 8.30 -13.06
C ASP A 314 15.49 9.76 -13.43
N LYS A 315 16.32 10.68 -12.91
CA LYS A 315 16.23 12.10 -13.25
C LYS A 315 17.05 12.42 -14.49
N VAL A 316 16.44 13.14 -15.44
CA VAL A 316 17.11 13.59 -16.66
C VAL A 316 18.02 14.77 -16.34
N SER A 317 19.23 14.79 -16.91
CA SER A 317 20.14 15.93 -16.80
C SER A 317 19.62 17.18 -17.49
N ALA A 318 20.15 18.34 -17.10
CA ALA A 318 19.86 19.61 -17.78
C ALA A 318 20.22 19.59 -19.28
N ALA A 319 21.11 18.67 -19.71
CA ALA A 319 21.47 18.43 -21.10
C ALA A 319 20.53 17.42 -21.82
N GLY A 320 19.42 17.02 -21.21
CA GLY A 320 18.46 16.07 -21.78
C GLY A 320 18.94 14.61 -21.81
N GLN A 321 20.14 14.32 -21.29
CA GLN A 321 20.66 12.96 -21.22
C GLN A 321 20.14 12.24 -19.98
N GLN A 322 19.55 11.06 -20.20
CA GLN A 322 19.14 10.12 -19.15
C GLN A 322 20.16 8.99 -19.06
N SER A 323 20.47 8.52 -17.84
CA SER A 323 21.33 7.34 -17.66
C SER A 323 20.59 6.07 -18.10
N VAL A 324 20.94 5.52 -19.25
CA VAL A 324 20.31 4.30 -19.80
C VAL A 324 20.94 3.02 -19.23
N ARG A 325 22.23 3.07 -18.87
CA ARG A 325 22.97 1.90 -18.37
C ARG A 325 22.48 1.52 -16.97
N GLY A 326 22.15 0.24 -16.78
CA GLY A 326 21.65 -0.29 -15.50
C GLY A 326 20.23 0.14 -15.14
N ARG A 327 19.50 0.85 -16.04
CA ARG A 327 18.13 1.32 -15.77
C ARG A 327 17.17 0.19 -15.41
N GLN A 328 17.22 -0.92 -16.17
CA GLN A 328 16.38 -2.08 -15.87
C GLN A 328 16.66 -2.63 -14.48
N GLN A 329 17.93 -2.80 -14.11
CA GLN A 329 18.32 -3.27 -12.77
C GLN A 329 17.85 -2.34 -11.65
N ARG A 330 17.82 -1.01 -11.89
CA ARG A 330 17.28 -0.04 -10.93
C ARG A 330 15.75 -0.16 -10.79
N ILE A 331 15.06 -0.35 -11.90
CA ILE A 331 13.61 -0.58 -11.92
C ILE A 331 13.28 -1.89 -11.20
N ASP A 332 13.93 -2.99 -11.57
CA ASP A 332 13.73 -4.31 -10.96
C ASP A 332 14.01 -4.27 -9.44
N PHE A 333 15.03 -3.54 -9.02
CA PHE A 333 15.34 -3.37 -7.60
C PHE A 333 14.27 -2.55 -6.88
N ALA A 334 13.80 -1.44 -7.46
CA ALA A 334 12.73 -0.65 -6.89
C ALA A 334 11.41 -1.45 -6.79
N GLU A 335 11.10 -2.24 -7.81
CA GLU A 335 9.93 -3.14 -7.87
C GLU A 335 10.05 -4.34 -6.92
N SER A 336 11.24 -4.64 -6.41
CA SER A 336 11.43 -5.70 -5.41
C SER A 336 10.89 -5.36 -4.02
N PHE A 337 10.48 -4.12 -3.78
CA PHE A 337 9.85 -3.70 -2.52
C PHE A 337 8.34 -3.93 -2.56
N GLN A 338 7.82 -4.67 -1.58
CA GLN A 338 6.40 -4.92 -1.43
C GLN A 338 5.73 -3.73 -0.74
N THR A 339 4.64 -3.23 -1.31
CA THR A 339 3.83 -2.20 -0.67
C THR A 339 3.12 -2.76 0.56
N VAL A 340 3.44 -2.21 1.73
CA VAL A 340 2.83 -2.58 3.02
C VAL A 340 1.79 -1.58 3.46
N TYR A 341 1.93 -0.33 3.02
CA TYR A 341 0.97 0.75 3.22
C TYR A 341 0.97 1.67 2.00
N HIS A 342 -0.22 1.99 1.51
CA HIS A 342 -0.42 2.97 0.44
C HIS A 342 -1.61 3.86 0.75
N PHE A 343 -1.39 5.17 0.61
CA PHE A 343 -2.44 6.17 0.51
C PHE A 343 -2.03 7.21 -0.53
N GLN A 344 -2.88 7.47 -1.51
CA GLN A 344 -2.65 8.50 -2.52
C GLN A 344 -3.96 9.09 -2.98
N ASN A 345 -4.07 10.42 -2.99
CA ASN A 345 -5.26 11.08 -3.52
C ASN A 345 -5.33 11.00 -5.06
N ILE A 346 -6.56 10.95 -5.56
CA ILE A 346 -6.88 11.05 -6.98
C ILE A 346 -7.29 12.49 -7.28
N TYR A 347 -6.69 13.11 -8.29
CA TYR A 347 -6.93 14.50 -8.70
C TYR A 347 -7.47 14.55 -10.14
N ILE A 348 -8.13 15.65 -10.51
CA ILE A 348 -8.49 15.91 -11.92
C ILE A 348 -7.22 16.07 -12.76
N SER A 349 -7.19 15.41 -13.92
CA SER A 349 -6.10 15.54 -14.90
C SER A 349 -5.87 17.00 -15.29
N GLY A 350 -4.62 17.47 -15.21
CA GLY A 350 -4.24 18.85 -15.52
C GLY A 350 -4.34 19.84 -14.34
N THR A 351 -4.90 19.44 -13.20
CA THR A 351 -4.85 20.21 -11.96
C THR A 351 -4.15 19.40 -10.87
N SER A 352 -2.97 19.84 -10.45
CA SER A 352 -2.20 19.13 -9.43
C SER A 352 -2.70 19.37 -8.00
N TYR A 353 -3.75 20.18 -7.80
CA TYR A 353 -4.03 20.78 -6.49
C TYR A 353 -5.40 20.39 -5.93
N PHE A 354 -6.49 20.77 -6.60
CA PHE A 354 -7.87 20.54 -6.16
C PHE A 354 -8.83 20.57 -7.35
N PRO A 355 -10.01 19.95 -7.25
CA PRO A 355 -10.52 19.15 -6.13
C PRO A 355 -9.94 17.73 -6.10
N ILE A 356 -9.85 17.15 -4.89
CA ILE A 356 -9.61 15.72 -4.70
C ILE A 356 -10.88 14.96 -5.10
N LEU A 357 -10.75 14.03 -6.05
CA LEU A 357 -11.85 13.17 -6.53
C LEU A 357 -12.01 11.88 -5.72
N GLY A 358 -10.96 11.48 -5.01
CA GLY A 358 -10.92 10.16 -4.38
C GLY A 358 -9.56 9.82 -3.80
N ALA A 359 -9.35 8.55 -3.52
CA ALA A 359 -8.09 8.01 -3.05
C ALA A 359 -7.84 6.59 -3.56
N ILE A 360 -6.58 6.21 -3.70
CA ILE A 360 -6.13 4.82 -3.84
C ILE A 360 -5.49 4.44 -2.50
N THR A 361 -5.84 3.27 -2.00
CA THR A 361 -5.34 2.80 -0.71
C THR A 361 -4.94 1.32 -0.76
N LYS A 362 -4.03 0.99 0.15
CA LYS A 362 -3.75 -0.35 0.65
C LYS A 362 -3.32 -0.13 2.09
N LEU A 363 -4.27 -0.21 3.04
CA LEU A 363 -4.01 0.24 4.40
C LEU A 363 -3.21 -0.78 5.22
N HIS A 364 -3.10 -2.02 4.74
CA HIS A 364 -2.40 -3.11 5.43
C HIS A 364 -1.69 -4.05 4.45
N PRO A 365 -0.58 -4.73 4.84
CA PRO A 365 0.14 -5.68 3.99
C PRO A 365 -0.74 -6.74 3.32
N LYS A 366 -1.67 -7.32 4.07
CA LYS A 366 -2.53 -8.40 3.57
C LYS A 366 -3.78 -7.91 2.86
N GLU A 367 -4.13 -6.63 2.97
CA GLU A 367 -5.35 -6.08 2.37
C GLU A 367 -5.25 -5.92 0.86
N PRO A 368 -6.38 -6.02 0.14
CA PRO A 368 -6.41 -5.67 -1.28
C PRO A 368 -6.13 -4.17 -1.46
N TRP A 369 -5.84 -3.79 -2.69
CA TRP A 369 -5.87 -2.41 -3.13
C TRP A 369 -7.32 -1.96 -3.31
N LEU A 370 -7.63 -0.75 -2.90
CA LEU A 370 -8.94 -0.13 -3.11
C LEU A 370 -8.77 1.23 -3.78
N ALA A 371 -9.69 1.55 -4.70
CA ALA A 371 -9.94 2.93 -5.10
C ALA A 371 -11.28 3.39 -4.53
N HIS A 372 -11.26 4.60 -3.97
CA HIS A 372 -12.39 5.26 -3.36
C HIS A 372 -12.76 6.49 -4.16
N GLN A 373 -14.06 6.68 -4.35
CA GLN A 373 -14.62 7.93 -4.86
C GLN A 373 -15.04 8.81 -3.68
N ARG A 374 -14.58 10.05 -3.67
CA ARG A 374 -15.05 11.06 -2.71
C ARG A 374 -16.48 11.45 -3.07
N ARG A 375 -17.37 11.47 -2.08
CA ARG A 375 -18.75 11.95 -2.20
C ARG A 375 -19.05 12.91 -1.06
N ASP A 376 -19.72 14.01 -1.37
CA ASP A 376 -20.23 14.94 -0.38
C ASP A 376 -21.60 14.43 0.11
N TYR A 377 -21.92 14.65 1.39
CA TYR A 377 -23.26 14.36 1.91
C TYR A 377 -24.32 15.24 1.24
N ALA A 378 -25.56 14.76 1.17
CA ALA A 378 -26.66 15.45 0.49
C ALA A 378 -27.02 16.80 1.13
N ASP A 379 -26.76 16.96 2.43
CA ASP A 379 -26.90 18.20 3.18
C ASP A 379 -25.69 19.14 3.04
N GLY A 380 -24.61 18.68 2.40
CA GLY A 380 -23.35 19.41 2.26
C GLY A 380 -22.49 19.44 3.52
N GLU A 381 -22.90 18.80 4.62
CA GLU A 381 -22.20 18.83 5.90
C GLU A 381 -21.29 17.60 6.11
N GLY A 382 -20.49 17.29 5.11
CA GLY A 382 -19.44 16.29 5.22
C GLY A 382 -19.06 15.58 3.93
N GLU A 383 -18.05 14.74 4.03
CA GLU A 383 -17.54 13.93 2.93
C GLU A 383 -17.26 12.49 3.36
N ILE A 384 -17.50 11.57 2.44
CA ILE A 384 -17.21 10.15 2.59
C ILE A 384 -16.38 9.67 1.40
N TYR A 385 -15.53 8.69 1.64
CA TYR A 385 -14.76 8.00 0.61
C TYR A 385 -15.37 6.61 0.40
N VAL A 386 -16.10 6.44 -0.69
CA VAL A 386 -16.83 5.21 -0.98
C VAL A 386 -15.96 4.27 -1.84
N PRO A 387 -15.72 3.02 -1.43
CA PRO A 387 -15.04 2.04 -2.25
C PRO A 387 -15.77 1.80 -3.57
N VAL A 388 -15.09 2.02 -4.71
CA VAL A 388 -15.68 1.80 -6.05
C VAL A 388 -14.98 0.71 -6.84
N LEU A 389 -13.74 0.38 -6.46
CA LEU A 389 -12.94 -0.65 -7.13
C LEU A 389 -11.98 -1.27 -6.11
N ALA A 390 -11.77 -2.58 -6.21
CA ALA A 390 -10.82 -3.31 -5.37
C ALA A 390 -10.11 -4.42 -6.15
N GLY A 391 -8.85 -4.70 -5.85
CA GLY A 391 -8.05 -5.73 -6.52
C GLY A 391 -6.78 -6.13 -5.78
N GLU A 392 -6.13 -7.22 -6.21
CA GLU A 392 -4.85 -7.68 -5.63
C GLU A 392 -3.63 -6.89 -6.13
N VAL A 393 -3.83 -6.11 -7.20
CA VAL A 393 -2.85 -5.20 -7.76
C VAL A 393 -3.40 -3.78 -7.73
N ILE A 394 -2.50 -2.79 -7.79
CA ILE A 394 -2.89 -1.38 -7.83
C ILE A 394 -3.81 -1.11 -9.03
N PRO A 395 -5.01 -0.54 -8.82
CA PRO A 395 -5.90 -0.17 -9.92
C PRO A 395 -5.29 0.88 -10.84
N LYS A 396 -5.56 0.77 -12.14
CA LYS A 396 -5.04 1.70 -13.16
C LYS A 396 -6.03 2.83 -13.43
N GLY A 397 -5.51 3.93 -14.01
CA GLY A 397 -6.29 5.15 -14.27
C GLY A 397 -7.58 4.92 -15.07
N GLU A 398 -7.54 4.11 -16.14
CA GLU A 398 -8.71 3.79 -16.95
C GLU A 398 -9.78 3.04 -16.13
N GLU A 399 -9.38 2.03 -15.35
CA GLU A 399 -10.28 1.24 -14.51
C GLU A 399 -10.95 2.08 -13.41
N ILE A 400 -10.21 3.05 -12.85
CA ILE A 400 -10.71 3.99 -11.85
C ILE A 400 -11.73 4.94 -12.48
N LEU A 401 -11.43 5.50 -13.66
CA LEU A 401 -12.33 6.42 -14.37
C LEU A 401 -13.65 5.72 -14.72
N ASP A 402 -13.58 4.50 -15.28
CA ASP A 402 -14.76 3.68 -15.57
C ASP A 402 -15.61 3.39 -14.33
N ALA A 403 -14.98 3.26 -13.16
CA ALA A 403 -15.67 3.06 -11.89
C ALA A 403 -16.28 4.36 -11.32
N PHE A 404 -15.75 5.53 -11.68
CA PHE A 404 -16.25 6.84 -11.23
C PHE A 404 -17.46 7.30 -12.03
N ASP A 405 -17.57 6.88 -13.29
CA ASP A 405 -18.68 7.22 -14.21
C ASP A 405 -20.00 6.48 -13.89
N ARG A 406 -20.02 5.60 -12.88
CA ARG A 406 -21.16 4.75 -12.49
C ARG A 406 -21.62 5.01 -11.07
#